data_AF-A0A0W8G0P9-F1
#
_entry.id   AF-A0A0W8G0P9-F1
#
_cell.length_a   1.000
_cell.length_b   1.000
_cell.length_c   1.000
_cell.angle_alpha   90.00
_cell.angle_beta   90.00
_cell.angle_gamma   90.00
#
_symmetry.space_group_name_H-M   'P 1'
#
loop_
_entity.id
_entity.type
_entity.pdbx_description
1 polymer ?
#
loop_
_entity_poly.entity_id
_entity_poly.type
_entity_poly.pdbx_seq_one_letter_code
_entity_poly.pdbx_strand_id
1 'polypeptide(L)'
;MKIKVRDAADLVGGVISGNPDAEFDNVSKIEEAVEGDLTFLYHPSYIKHLDSTKAKIILIKDGIELKRDDLTYIISDNPLASLQKILTEYFTTKINLKGIHPSAVIDPSVKLGNNVAIGANVVISKGCRVGDNTKIMQNTVLLENVLVGKNSLLYPNVTVREDCVIGDNVIIHSSTVIGSDGFGFTPDEKGVYQKIPQIGNVIIEDDVELGSNVSVDRASLGSTIIRKGVKIDNLVQVAHNVIIGENTVISAQSGISGSTKVGKNCMFGGQVGVVGHIEIADGTLIGAQSGVAKAITKGGKYFGSPAREIGFTMRLEAHFKNLPKYVERIQNLEKKIEELEKQNQKVK
;
A
#
# COMPACT_ATOMS: atom_id res chain seq x y z
N MET A 1 -3.47 27.04 13.57
CA MET A 1 -2.37 27.35 14.52
C MET A 1 -1.26 27.91 13.67
N LYS A 2 -0.69 29.07 14.03
CA LYS A 2 0.45 29.62 13.29
C LYS A 2 1.74 28.94 13.75
N ILE A 3 2.56 28.54 12.79
CA ILE A 3 3.82 27.81 12.96
C ILE A 3 4.92 28.73 12.48
N LYS A 4 5.98 28.90 13.28
CA LYS A 4 7.12 29.72 12.88
C LYS A 4 8.05 28.92 11.98
N VAL A 5 8.64 29.60 11.00
CA VAL A 5 9.64 29.01 10.11
C VAL A 5 10.80 28.42 10.89
N ARG A 6 11.27 29.10 11.95
CA ARG A 6 12.33 28.58 12.83
C ARG A 6 11.99 27.21 13.42
N ASP A 7 10.81 27.04 13.99
CA ASP A 7 10.38 25.78 14.61
C ASP A 7 10.33 24.66 13.56
N ALA A 8 9.78 24.96 12.37
CA ALA A 8 9.71 24.00 11.27
C ALA A 8 11.09 23.63 10.72
N ALA A 9 12.01 24.59 10.62
CA ALA A 9 13.39 24.37 10.18
C ALA A 9 14.17 23.52 11.20
N ASP A 10 14.05 23.83 12.50
CA ASP A 10 14.68 23.06 13.58
C ASP A 10 14.18 21.61 13.61
N LEU A 11 12.88 21.38 13.42
CA LEU A 11 12.26 20.05 13.34
C LEU A 11 12.88 19.19 12.22
N VAL A 12 13.19 19.80 11.08
CA VAL A 12 13.70 19.09 9.90
C VAL A 12 15.22 19.15 9.75
N GLY A 13 15.92 19.90 10.61
CA GLY A 13 17.35 20.19 10.48
C GLY A 13 17.67 21.03 9.25
N GLY A 14 16.74 21.89 8.82
CA GLY A 14 16.87 22.72 7.63
C GLY A 14 17.57 24.06 7.90
N VAL A 15 18.23 24.61 6.89
CA VAL A 15 18.85 25.93 6.94
C VAL A 15 17.86 26.99 6.45
N ILE A 16 17.75 28.11 7.16
CA ILE A 16 16.84 29.20 6.80
C ILE A 16 17.60 30.23 5.97
N SER A 17 17.00 30.67 4.85
CA SER A 17 17.40 31.87 4.12
C SER A 17 16.19 32.81 4.01
N GLY A 18 16.31 34.06 4.44
CA GLY A 18 15.19 35.01 4.53
C GLY A 18 14.76 35.28 5.98
N ASN A 19 13.45 35.41 6.23
CA ASN A 19 12.92 35.81 7.54
C ASN A 19 12.59 34.58 8.43
N PRO A 20 13.39 34.26 9.48
CA PRO A 20 13.15 33.10 10.34
C PRO A 20 11.91 33.24 11.24
N ASP A 21 11.42 34.46 11.45
CA ASP A 21 10.24 34.75 12.28
C ASP A 21 8.95 34.79 11.45
N ALA A 22 9.01 34.49 10.14
CA ALA A 22 7.83 34.31 9.32
C ALA A 22 6.98 33.14 9.84
N GLU A 23 5.68 33.23 9.61
CA GLU A 23 4.69 32.26 10.10
C GLU A 23 3.84 31.71 8.95
N PHE A 24 3.49 30.44 9.05
CA PHE A 24 2.53 29.77 8.18
C PHE A 24 1.53 28.98 9.01
N ASP A 25 0.31 28.81 8.51
CA ASP A 25 -0.73 28.01 9.18
C ASP A 25 -1.39 26.97 8.26
N ASN A 26 -0.89 26.87 7.03
CA ASN A 26 -1.36 25.93 6.02
C ASN A 26 -0.21 25.46 5.11
N VAL A 27 -0.44 24.38 4.35
CA VAL A 27 0.52 23.82 3.40
C VAL A 27 -0.16 23.64 2.04
N SER A 28 0.45 24.15 0.98
CA SER A 28 -0.15 24.15 -0.36
C SER A 28 0.88 23.83 -1.46
N LYS A 29 0.40 23.31 -2.59
CA LYS A 29 1.21 23.15 -3.81
C LYS A 29 1.65 24.51 -4.33
N ILE A 30 2.84 24.60 -4.94
CA ILE A 30 3.46 25.88 -5.33
C ILE A 30 2.61 26.72 -6.29
N GLU A 31 1.78 26.07 -7.10
CA GLU A 31 0.86 26.68 -8.06
C GLU A 31 -0.37 27.33 -7.40
N GLU A 32 -0.81 26.79 -6.27
CA GLU A 32 -2.04 27.18 -5.56
C GLU A 32 -1.73 28.00 -4.30
N ALA A 33 -0.49 27.94 -3.83
CA ALA A 33 -0.09 28.49 -2.55
C ALA A 33 -0.24 30.01 -2.50
N VAL A 34 -0.79 30.48 -1.38
CA VAL A 34 -1.01 31.89 -1.06
C VAL A 34 -0.10 32.36 0.08
N GLU A 35 -0.16 33.65 0.40
CA GLU A 35 0.51 34.19 1.57
C GLU A 35 -0.04 33.51 2.85
N GLY A 36 0.87 33.05 3.72
CA GLY A 36 0.52 32.24 4.90
C GLY A 36 0.64 30.73 4.70
N ASP A 37 0.84 30.25 3.46
CA ASP A 37 1.13 28.85 3.18
C ASP A 37 2.64 28.56 3.22
N LEU A 38 3.00 27.41 3.76
CA LEU A 38 4.24 26.73 3.41
C LEU A 38 4.03 25.98 2.09
N THR A 39 4.84 26.29 1.07
CA THR A 39 4.91 25.47 -0.14
C THR A 39 6.22 24.69 -0.20
N PHE A 40 6.36 23.83 -1.21
CA PHE A 40 7.54 22.98 -1.36
C PHE A 40 7.93 22.85 -2.83
N LEU A 41 9.24 22.70 -3.05
CA LEU A 41 9.82 22.50 -4.38
C LEU A 41 10.93 21.46 -4.27
N TYR A 42 10.60 20.22 -4.63
CA TYR A 42 11.54 19.10 -4.61
C TYR A 42 11.81 18.51 -6.00
N HIS A 43 10.92 18.72 -6.97
CA HIS A 43 11.06 18.16 -8.31
C HIS A 43 11.36 19.27 -9.34
N PRO A 44 12.39 19.11 -10.20
CA PRO A 44 12.81 20.17 -11.13
C PRO A 44 11.72 20.69 -12.07
N SER A 45 10.74 19.86 -12.43
CA SER A 45 9.62 20.26 -13.31
C SER A 45 8.77 21.40 -12.75
N TYR A 46 8.82 21.65 -11.44
CA TYR A 46 8.03 22.69 -10.78
C TYR A 46 8.81 23.99 -10.54
N ILE A 47 10.10 24.06 -10.89
CA ILE A 47 10.93 25.26 -10.70
C ILE A 47 10.32 26.49 -11.40
N LYS A 48 9.69 26.28 -12.56
CA LYS A 48 8.99 27.32 -13.34
C LYS A 48 7.89 28.04 -12.55
N HIS A 49 7.39 27.47 -11.46
CA HIS A 49 6.34 28.07 -10.63
C HIS A 49 6.90 28.99 -9.53
N LEU A 50 8.23 28.99 -9.30
CA LEU A 50 8.88 29.85 -8.32
C LEU A 50 8.62 31.35 -8.59
N ASP A 51 8.61 31.73 -9.87
CA ASP A 51 8.37 33.11 -10.28
C ASP A 51 6.92 33.54 -10.08
N SER A 52 5.97 32.60 -10.18
CA SER A 52 4.53 32.87 -10.11
C SER A 52 3.90 32.63 -8.74
N THR A 53 4.60 31.95 -7.81
CA THR A 53 4.01 31.57 -6.53
C THR A 53 3.72 32.79 -5.65
N LYS A 54 2.59 32.72 -4.93
CA LYS A 54 2.18 33.73 -3.94
C LYS A 54 2.56 33.33 -2.52
N ALA A 55 3.09 32.12 -2.32
CA ALA A 55 3.66 31.72 -1.04
C ALA A 55 4.83 32.62 -0.66
N LYS A 56 5.00 32.84 0.65
CA LYS A 56 6.15 33.55 1.22
C LYS A 56 7.17 32.63 1.87
N ILE A 57 6.81 31.36 2.06
CA ILE A 57 7.64 30.36 2.72
C ILE A 57 7.69 29.12 1.83
N ILE A 58 8.90 28.64 1.53
CA ILE A 58 9.10 27.50 0.63
C ILE A 58 10.17 26.53 1.16
N LEU A 59 9.82 25.25 1.20
CA LEU A 59 10.73 24.15 1.51
C LEU A 59 11.39 23.65 0.22
N ILE A 60 12.71 23.76 0.12
CA ILE A 60 13.47 23.45 -1.10
C ILE A 60 14.60 22.47 -0.85
N LYS A 61 15.05 21.83 -1.93
CA LYS A 61 16.27 21.04 -1.92
C LYS A 61 17.49 21.96 -1.92
N ASP A 62 18.54 21.55 -1.20
CA ASP A 62 19.86 22.18 -1.34
C ASP A 62 20.34 22.15 -2.81
N GLY A 63 21.04 23.21 -3.22
CA GLY A 63 21.54 23.43 -4.57
C GLY A 63 20.55 24.06 -5.58
N ILE A 64 19.32 24.39 -5.17
CA ILE A 64 18.41 25.20 -5.99
C ILE A 64 18.78 26.69 -5.87
N GLU A 65 18.94 27.36 -7.00
CA GLU A 65 19.22 28.80 -7.05
C GLU A 65 18.06 29.62 -6.46
N LEU A 66 18.37 30.46 -5.47
CA LEU A 66 17.41 31.36 -4.84
C LEU A 66 17.24 32.60 -5.73
N LYS A 67 16.14 32.68 -6.47
CA LYS A 67 15.88 33.79 -7.41
C LYS A 67 15.08 34.95 -6.85
N ARG A 68 14.49 34.78 -5.66
CA ARG A 68 13.55 35.73 -5.07
C ARG A 68 13.92 36.03 -3.62
N ASP A 69 14.41 37.24 -3.39
CA ASP A 69 14.79 37.71 -2.04
C ASP A 69 13.57 38.01 -1.15
N ASP A 70 12.37 38.11 -1.74
CA ASP A 70 11.12 38.35 -1.02
C ASP A 70 10.52 37.10 -0.36
N LEU A 71 11.17 35.95 -0.52
CA LEU A 71 10.76 34.65 0.00
C LEU A 71 11.64 34.21 1.17
N THR A 72 11.07 33.42 2.06
CA THR A 72 11.79 32.68 3.08
C THR A 72 11.91 31.21 2.67
N TYR A 73 13.13 30.70 2.66
CA TYR A 73 13.46 29.34 2.25
C TYR A 73 13.82 28.50 3.47
N ILE A 74 13.23 27.31 3.57
CA ILE A 74 13.72 26.21 4.40
C ILE A 74 14.48 25.26 3.47
N ILE A 75 15.79 25.19 3.61
CA ILE A 75 16.67 24.39 2.75
C ILE A 75 16.93 23.07 3.45
N SER A 76 16.64 21.96 2.78
CA SER A 76 16.83 20.60 3.30
C SER A 76 17.38 19.65 2.24
N ASP A 77 18.23 18.71 2.64
CA ASP A 77 18.77 17.67 1.77
C ASP A 77 17.67 16.76 1.19
N ASN A 78 16.62 16.54 1.98
CA ASN A 78 15.45 15.75 1.59
C ASN A 78 14.15 16.50 1.92
N PRO A 79 13.69 17.36 1.00
CA PRO A 79 12.48 18.15 1.20
C PRO A 79 11.22 17.30 1.38
N LEU A 80 11.14 16.12 0.74
CA LEU A 80 9.97 15.26 0.86
C LEU A 80 9.86 14.67 2.28
N ALA A 81 10.97 14.16 2.82
CA ALA A 81 11.02 13.67 4.19
C ALA A 81 10.79 14.81 5.21
N SER A 82 11.29 16.01 4.91
CA SER A 82 11.09 17.19 5.74
C SER A 82 9.63 17.63 5.76
N LEU A 83 8.98 17.66 4.60
CA LEU A 83 7.56 17.93 4.47
C LEU A 83 6.74 16.91 5.27
N GLN A 84 7.08 15.62 5.16
CA GLN A 84 6.42 14.57 5.94
C GLN A 84 6.49 14.83 7.45
N LYS A 85 7.67 15.21 7.98
CA LYS A 85 7.84 15.54 9.40
C LYS A 85 6.97 16.74 9.81
N ILE A 86 6.98 17.82 9.04
CA ILE A 86 6.18 19.02 9.29
C ILE A 86 4.68 18.69 9.29
N LEU A 87 4.21 17.91 8.31
CA LEU A 87 2.82 17.49 8.22
C LEU A 87 2.43 16.59 9.41
N THR A 88 3.32 15.70 9.81
CA THR A 88 3.09 14.79 10.95
C THR A 88 2.92 15.56 12.25
N GLU A 89 3.82 16.52 12.52
CA GLU A 89 3.84 17.27 13.77
C GLU A 89 2.69 18.28 13.86
N TYR A 90 2.47 19.07 12.79
CA TYR A 90 1.61 20.25 12.88
C TYR A 90 0.24 20.10 12.23
N PHE A 91 0.11 19.24 11.21
CA PHE A 91 -1.09 19.18 10.36
C PHE A 91 -1.89 17.88 10.48
N THR A 92 -1.36 16.86 11.16
CA THR A 92 -2.07 15.60 11.32
C THR A 92 -3.31 15.81 12.18
N THR A 93 -4.48 15.48 11.64
CA THR A 93 -5.77 15.61 12.31
C THR A 93 -5.76 14.83 13.63
N LYS A 94 -5.93 15.55 14.74
CA LYS A 94 -6.04 14.93 16.06
C LYS A 94 -7.35 14.18 16.18
N ILE A 95 -7.27 12.85 16.34
CA ILE A 95 -8.43 12.01 16.58
C ILE A 95 -8.93 12.26 18.01
N ASN A 96 -10.02 13.02 18.09
CA ASN A 96 -10.72 13.38 19.32
C ASN A 96 -11.63 12.24 19.80
N LEU A 97 -11.04 11.09 20.09
CA LEU A 97 -11.71 9.97 20.76
C LEU A 97 -11.05 9.75 22.12
N LYS A 98 -11.87 9.72 23.17
CA LYS A 98 -11.42 9.56 24.56
C LYS A 98 -12.41 8.69 25.34
N GLY A 99 -11.90 7.87 26.24
CA GLY A 99 -12.70 6.99 27.10
C GLY A 99 -13.53 5.99 26.30
N ILE A 100 -14.53 5.41 26.95
CA ILE A 100 -15.43 4.41 26.36
C ILE A 100 -16.79 5.07 26.14
N HIS A 101 -17.29 5.07 24.91
CA HIS A 101 -18.60 5.62 24.61
C HIS A 101 -19.71 4.79 25.30
N PRO A 102 -20.76 5.41 25.87
CA PRO A 102 -21.81 4.68 26.60
C PRO A 102 -22.57 3.64 25.78
N SER A 103 -22.58 3.76 24.45
CA SER A 103 -23.23 2.78 23.55
C SER A 103 -22.33 1.63 23.10
N ALA A 104 -21.08 1.57 23.56
CA ALA A 104 -20.19 0.45 23.28
C ALA A 104 -20.67 -0.79 24.06
N VAL A 105 -20.70 -1.95 23.39
CA VAL A 105 -21.05 -3.24 23.99
C VAL A 105 -19.77 -4.05 24.14
N ILE A 106 -19.29 -4.16 25.36
CA ILE A 106 -18.02 -4.82 25.68
C ILE A 106 -18.31 -5.98 26.61
N ASP A 107 -17.89 -7.18 26.23
CA ASP A 107 -18.02 -8.35 27.08
C ASP A 107 -17.22 -8.17 28.39
N PRO A 108 -17.74 -8.57 29.57
CA PRO A 108 -17.07 -8.37 30.86
C PRO A 108 -15.69 -9.06 30.97
N SER A 109 -15.39 -10.06 30.14
CA SER A 109 -14.09 -10.75 30.14
C SER A 109 -12.98 -10.00 29.40
N VAL A 110 -13.32 -8.96 28.65
CA VAL A 110 -12.38 -8.19 27.83
C VAL A 110 -11.34 -7.50 28.70
N LYS A 111 -10.06 -7.59 28.29
CA LYS A 111 -8.97 -6.88 28.95
C LYS A 111 -8.59 -5.64 28.16
N LEU A 112 -8.81 -4.47 28.75
CA LEU A 112 -8.43 -3.19 28.19
C LEU A 112 -7.15 -2.66 28.86
N GLY A 113 -6.23 -2.14 28.05
CA GLY A 113 -5.04 -1.43 28.50
C GLY A 113 -5.33 -0.01 28.99
N ASN A 114 -4.26 0.72 29.29
CA ASN A 114 -4.33 2.10 29.74
C ASN A 114 -4.70 3.05 28.58
N ASN A 115 -5.50 4.07 28.85
CA ASN A 115 -5.83 5.13 27.88
C ASN A 115 -6.42 4.58 26.54
N VAL A 116 -7.11 3.45 26.59
CA VAL A 116 -7.89 2.94 25.45
C VAL A 116 -9.09 3.85 25.20
N ALA A 117 -9.38 4.12 23.93
CA ALA A 117 -10.54 4.90 23.54
C ALA A 117 -11.46 4.11 22.60
N ILE A 118 -12.75 4.02 22.94
CA ILE A 118 -13.74 3.17 22.26
C ILE A 118 -14.92 4.04 21.82
N GLY A 119 -15.19 4.04 20.51
CA GLY A 119 -16.25 4.80 19.87
C GLY A 119 -17.65 4.25 20.10
N ALA A 120 -18.64 5.02 19.65
CA ALA A 120 -20.04 4.63 19.68
C ALA A 120 -20.30 3.32 18.94
N ASN A 121 -21.15 2.47 19.53
CA ASN A 121 -21.64 1.22 18.94
C ASN A 121 -20.54 0.21 18.58
N VAL A 122 -19.35 0.35 19.16
CA VAL A 122 -18.32 -0.68 19.07
C VAL A 122 -18.78 -1.92 19.82
N VAL A 123 -18.54 -3.09 19.23
CA VAL A 123 -18.81 -4.39 19.86
C VAL A 123 -17.49 -5.12 20.06
N ILE A 124 -17.19 -5.52 21.30
CA ILE A 124 -16.00 -6.32 21.63
C ILE A 124 -16.45 -7.59 22.34
N SER A 125 -16.29 -8.72 21.67
CA SER A 125 -16.70 -10.03 22.15
C SER A 125 -15.76 -10.61 23.22
N LYS A 126 -16.16 -11.75 23.79
CA LYS A 126 -15.45 -12.42 24.89
C LYS A 126 -14.01 -12.77 24.53
N GLY A 127 -13.14 -12.75 25.53
CA GLY A 127 -11.73 -13.16 25.40
C GLY A 127 -10.81 -12.15 24.72
N CYS A 128 -11.33 -11.04 24.19
CA CYS A 128 -10.53 -10.04 23.50
C CYS A 128 -9.57 -9.30 24.45
N ARG A 129 -8.48 -8.79 23.87
CA ARG A 129 -7.53 -7.91 24.57
C ARG A 129 -7.19 -6.71 23.70
N VAL A 130 -7.16 -5.53 24.29
CA VAL A 130 -6.84 -4.27 23.62
C VAL A 130 -5.71 -3.58 24.37
N GLY A 131 -4.58 -3.33 23.69
CA GLY A 131 -3.39 -2.72 24.28
C GLY A 131 -3.51 -1.22 24.56
N ASP A 132 -2.52 -0.69 25.27
CA ASP A 132 -2.48 0.70 25.72
C ASP A 132 -2.59 1.71 24.58
N ASN A 133 -3.25 2.85 24.82
CA ASN A 133 -3.45 3.96 23.87
C ASN A 133 -4.16 3.61 22.56
N THR A 134 -4.67 2.39 22.41
CA THR A 134 -5.37 1.95 21.20
C THR A 134 -6.73 2.63 21.10
N LYS A 135 -7.08 3.04 19.88
CA LYS A 135 -8.33 3.73 19.54
C LYS A 135 -9.14 2.87 18.59
N ILE A 136 -10.35 2.51 19.00
CA ILE A 136 -11.31 1.74 18.20
C ILE A 136 -12.49 2.65 17.89
N MET A 137 -12.63 3.06 16.64
CA MET A 137 -13.66 4.00 16.21
C MET A 137 -15.02 3.33 15.97
N GLN A 138 -16.04 4.15 15.76
CA GLN A 138 -17.45 3.79 15.82
C GLN A 138 -17.82 2.59 14.95
N ASN A 139 -18.81 1.80 15.40
CA ASN A 139 -19.36 0.63 14.69
C ASN A 139 -18.34 -0.47 14.34
N THR A 140 -17.14 -0.44 14.92
CA THR A 140 -16.15 -1.51 14.75
C THR A 140 -16.56 -2.74 15.57
N VAL A 141 -16.33 -3.92 15.01
CA VAL A 141 -16.65 -5.20 15.66
C VAL A 141 -15.38 -6.03 15.82
N LEU A 142 -15.05 -6.42 17.05
CA LEU A 142 -14.03 -7.40 17.37
C LEU A 142 -14.71 -8.68 17.88
N LEU A 143 -14.61 -9.77 17.12
CA LEU A 143 -15.16 -11.07 17.51
C LEU A 143 -14.26 -11.80 18.52
N GLU A 144 -14.64 -13.00 18.93
CA GLU A 144 -14.04 -13.68 20.08
C GLU A 144 -12.52 -13.85 19.99
N ASN A 145 -11.84 -13.70 21.13
CA ASN A 145 -10.40 -13.89 21.29
C ASN A 145 -9.50 -12.97 20.42
N VAL A 146 -10.04 -11.91 19.82
CA VAL A 146 -9.22 -10.95 19.06
C VAL A 146 -8.23 -10.25 19.97
N LEU A 147 -6.98 -10.16 19.52
CA LEU A 147 -5.91 -9.44 20.20
C LEU A 147 -5.55 -8.21 19.38
N VAL A 148 -5.54 -7.04 20.02
CA VAL A 148 -5.08 -5.78 19.43
C VAL A 148 -3.96 -5.21 20.30
N GLY A 149 -2.82 -4.90 19.68
CA GLY A 149 -1.66 -4.30 20.33
C GLY A 149 -1.88 -2.87 20.81
N LYS A 150 -0.80 -2.21 21.23
CA LYS A 150 -0.80 -0.82 21.70
C LYS A 150 -0.70 0.19 20.57
N ASN A 151 -1.18 1.40 20.82
CA ASN A 151 -1.15 2.55 19.90
C ASN A 151 -1.78 2.28 18.53
N SER A 152 -2.63 1.25 18.42
CA SER A 152 -3.27 0.90 17.17
C SER A 152 -4.52 1.75 16.97
N LEU A 153 -4.89 1.97 15.71
CA LEU A 153 -6.02 2.79 15.32
C LEU A 153 -6.88 2.03 14.32
N LEU A 154 -8.09 1.67 14.75
CA LEU A 154 -9.11 1.07 13.89
C LEU A 154 -10.16 2.14 13.59
N TYR A 155 -10.27 2.55 12.33
CA TYR A 155 -11.27 3.50 11.84
C TYR A 155 -12.68 2.89 11.84
N PRO A 156 -13.74 3.70 11.60
CA PRO A 156 -15.11 3.21 11.71
C PRO A 156 -15.45 2.04 10.80
N ASN A 157 -16.37 1.19 11.26
CA ASN A 157 -16.91 0.04 10.52
C ASN A 157 -15.85 -1.02 10.13
N VAL A 158 -14.76 -1.15 10.89
CA VAL A 158 -13.83 -2.28 10.74
C VAL A 158 -14.43 -3.54 11.36
N THR A 159 -14.22 -4.70 10.73
CA THR A 159 -14.58 -6.00 11.32
C THR A 159 -13.33 -6.86 11.48
N VAL A 160 -13.07 -7.32 12.70
CA VAL A 160 -11.99 -8.28 12.99
C VAL A 160 -12.62 -9.55 13.53
N ARG A 161 -12.43 -10.63 12.78
CA ARG A 161 -12.99 -11.95 13.09
C ARG A 161 -12.18 -12.69 14.15
N GLU A 162 -12.76 -13.79 14.61
CA GLU A 162 -12.30 -14.55 15.76
C GLU A 162 -10.82 -14.93 15.66
N ASP A 163 -10.15 -15.01 16.81
CA ASP A 163 -8.76 -15.48 16.98
C ASP A 163 -7.70 -14.72 16.18
N CYS A 164 -8.05 -13.60 15.54
CA CYS A 164 -7.11 -12.77 14.81
C CYS A 164 -6.26 -11.93 15.74
N VAL A 165 -5.02 -11.68 15.32
CA VAL A 165 -4.02 -10.94 16.10
C VAL A 165 -3.58 -9.71 15.30
N ILE A 166 -3.64 -8.55 15.94
CA ILE A 166 -3.18 -7.26 15.43
C ILE A 166 -2.09 -6.74 16.36
N GLY A 167 -0.92 -6.42 15.80
CA GLY A 167 0.25 -5.91 16.50
C GLY A 167 0.12 -4.46 16.95
N ASP A 168 1.27 -3.87 17.24
CA ASP A 168 1.40 -2.50 17.76
C ASP A 168 1.49 -1.47 16.63
N ASN A 169 1.00 -0.25 16.89
CA ASN A 169 1.02 0.88 15.94
C ASN A 169 0.35 0.55 14.58
N VAL A 170 -0.64 -0.34 14.58
CA VAL A 170 -1.34 -0.74 13.34
C VAL A 170 -2.45 0.25 13.04
N ILE A 171 -2.58 0.66 11.78
CA ILE A 171 -3.68 1.50 11.29
C ILE A 171 -4.55 0.69 10.33
N ILE A 172 -5.85 0.61 10.62
CA ILE A 172 -6.84 -0.07 9.76
C ILE A 172 -7.93 0.92 9.40
N HIS A 173 -8.02 1.26 8.12
CA HIS A 173 -9.01 2.21 7.59
C HIS A 173 -10.40 1.59 7.45
N SER A 174 -11.40 2.47 7.27
CA SER A 174 -12.82 2.11 7.36
C SER A 174 -13.24 0.98 6.42
N SER A 175 -14.23 0.20 6.88
CA SER A 175 -14.85 -0.88 6.10
C SER A 175 -13.92 -2.04 5.73
N THR A 176 -12.75 -2.14 6.35
CA THR A 176 -11.82 -3.26 6.17
C THR A 176 -12.23 -4.47 7.01
N VAL A 177 -12.13 -5.66 6.42
CA VAL A 177 -12.50 -6.93 7.03
C VAL A 177 -11.26 -7.81 7.20
N ILE A 178 -11.01 -8.21 8.44
CA ILE A 178 -9.89 -9.09 8.82
C ILE A 178 -10.45 -10.42 9.29
N GLY A 179 -9.99 -11.50 8.67
CA GLY A 179 -10.33 -12.87 9.05
C GLY A 179 -11.62 -13.41 8.45
N SER A 180 -12.11 -12.86 7.33
CA SER A 180 -13.15 -13.51 6.52
C SER A 180 -12.75 -14.93 6.11
N ASP A 181 -13.74 -15.79 5.85
CA ASP A 181 -13.44 -17.10 5.26
C ASP A 181 -12.92 -16.89 3.83
N GLY A 182 -11.76 -17.46 3.51
CA GLY A 182 -11.25 -17.48 2.15
C GLY A 182 -12.08 -18.32 1.18
N PHE A 183 -11.75 -18.21 -0.11
CA PHE A 183 -12.42 -18.92 -1.21
C PHE A 183 -12.05 -20.41 -1.27
N GLY A 184 -12.46 -21.19 -0.28
CA GLY A 184 -12.24 -22.63 -0.20
C GLY A 184 -13.49 -23.44 -0.57
N PHE A 185 -13.51 -24.00 -1.79
CA PHE A 185 -14.59 -24.86 -2.26
C PHE A 185 -14.05 -26.07 -3.04
N THR A 186 -14.70 -27.23 -2.90
CA THR A 186 -14.41 -28.43 -3.70
C THR A 186 -15.71 -28.96 -4.32
N PRO A 187 -15.73 -29.35 -5.61
CA PRO A 187 -16.90 -29.98 -6.19
C PRO A 187 -17.08 -31.40 -5.64
N ASP A 188 -18.33 -31.81 -5.46
CA ASP A 188 -18.69 -33.22 -5.25
C ASP A 188 -18.76 -33.99 -6.58
N GLU A 189 -19.15 -35.28 -6.53
CA GLU A 189 -19.27 -36.15 -7.70
C GLU A 189 -20.25 -35.62 -8.77
N LYS A 190 -21.16 -34.71 -8.39
CA LYS A 190 -22.15 -34.09 -9.29
C LYS A 190 -21.73 -32.69 -9.75
N GLY A 191 -20.55 -32.22 -9.35
CA GLY A 191 -20.04 -30.89 -9.66
C GLY A 191 -20.57 -29.77 -8.77
N VAL A 192 -21.26 -30.09 -7.66
CA VAL A 192 -21.77 -29.08 -6.71
C VAL A 192 -20.67 -28.68 -5.74
N TYR A 193 -20.35 -27.40 -5.65
CA TYR A 193 -19.30 -26.89 -4.77
C TYR A 193 -19.71 -26.95 -3.29
N GLN A 194 -18.92 -27.67 -2.50
CA GLN A 194 -19.02 -27.77 -1.05
C GLN A 194 -18.01 -26.83 -0.40
N LYS A 195 -18.46 -26.06 0.60
CA LYS A 195 -17.60 -25.14 1.35
C LYS A 195 -16.59 -25.91 2.20
N ILE A 196 -15.32 -25.51 2.11
CA ILE A 196 -14.26 -26.00 2.99
C ILE A 196 -14.18 -25.06 4.21
N PRO A 197 -14.42 -25.55 5.44
CA PRO A 197 -14.28 -24.75 6.65
C PRO A 197 -12.88 -24.12 6.76
N GLN A 198 -12.83 -22.82 7.05
CA GLN A 198 -11.59 -22.07 7.25
C GLN A 198 -11.36 -21.91 8.76
N ILE A 199 -10.46 -22.70 9.32
CA ILE A 199 -10.27 -22.81 10.78
C ILE A 199 -8.99 -22.12 11.28
N GLY A 200 -8.20 -21.54 10.37
CA GLY A 200 -7.06 -20.71 10.73
C GLY A 200 -7.45 -19.29 11.13
N ASN A 201 -6.46 -18.41 11.29
CA ASN A 201 -6.65 -17.00 11.67
C ASN A 201 -5.85 -16.05 10.76
N VAL A 202 -5.83 -14.77 11.14
CA VAL A 202 -4.96 -13.75 10.54
C VAL A 202 -4.03 -13.19 11.63
N ILE A 203 -2.76 -13.00 11.27
CA ILE A 203 -1.76 -12.33 12.10
C ILE A 203 -1.27 -11.09 11.34
N ILE A 204 -1.48 -9.92 11.91
CA ILE A 204 -0.97 -8.63 11.45
C ILE A 204 0.09 -8.18 12.46
N GLU A 205 1.32 -8.00 12.02
CA GLU A 205 2.42 -7.53 12.85
C GLU A 205 2.46 -6.00 12.97
N ASP A 206 3.46 -5.49 13.69
CA ASP A 206 3.59 -4.08 14.04
C ASP A 206 3.74 -3.15 12.82
N ASP A 207 3.37 -1.88 13.00
CA ASP A 207 3.59 -0.79 12.05
C ASP A 207 2.93 -1.04 10.66
N VAL A 208 1.97 -1.97 10.58
CA VAL A 208 1.19 -2.25 9.38
C VAL A 208 0.11 -1.18 9.17
N GLU A 209 -0.16 -0.83 7.92
CA GLU A 209 -1.31 0.00 7.56
C GLU A 209 -2.13 -0.65 6.45
N LEU A 210 -3.44 -0.76 6.68
CA LEU A 210 -4.42 -1.31 5.74
C LEU A 210 -5.41 -0.22 5.35
N GLY A 211 -5.51 0.06 4.05
CA GLY A 211 -6.45 0.99 3.44
C GLY A 211 -7.91 0.57 3.63
N SER A 212 -8.82 1.39 3.11
CA SER A 212 -10.26 1.16 3.24
C SER A 212 -10.73 0.03 2.32
N ASN A 213 -11.76 -0.69 2.77
CA ASN A 213 -12.36 -1.82 2.03
C ASN A 213 -11.32 -2.88 1.61
N VAL A 214 -10.29 -3.09 2.43
CA VAL A 214 -9.36 -4.21 2.27
C VAL A 214 -10.01 -5.46 2.86
N SER A 215 -9.76 -6.60 2.22
CA SER A 215 -10.20 -7.91 2.72
C SER A 215 -8.98 -8.79 2.93
N VAL A 216 -8.79 -9.24 4.18
CA VAL A 216 -7.73 -10.18 4.54
C VAL A 216 -8.38 -11.46 5.04
N ASP A 217 -8.37 -12.49 4.21
CA ASP A 217 -8.98 -13.77 4.55
C ASP A 217 -8.13 -14.53 5.56
N ARG A 218 -8.80 -15.20 6.51
CA ARG A 218 -8.15 -16.15 7.41
C ARG A 218 -7.64 -17.35 6.62
N ALA A 219 -6.58 -17.96 7.14
CA ALA A 219 -6.06 -19.18 6.55
C ALA A 219 -7.04 -20.35 6.68
N SER A 220 -6.95 -21.30 5.75
CA SER A 220 -7.64 -22.59 5.88
C SER A 220 -7.16 -23.34 7.13
N LEU A 221 -5.83 -23.45 7.26
CA LEU A 221 -5.09 -23.98 8.39
C LEU A 221 -3.93 -23.02 8.71
N GLY A 222 -3.64 -22.82 10.00
CA GLY A 222 -2.58 -21.90 10.43
C GLY A 222 -3.00 -20.44 10.31
N SER A 223 -2.17 -19.61 9.68
CA SER A 223 -2.38 -18.15 9.64
C SER A 223 -2.10 -17.56 8.26
N THR A 224 -2.92 -16.59 7.85
CA THR A 224 -2.54 -15.56 6.89
C THR A 224 -1.71 -14.53 7.64
N ILE A 225 -0.55 -14.12 7.11
CA ILE A 225 0.42 -13.31 7.87
C ILE A 225 0.79 -12.05 7.08
N ILE A 226 0.55 -10.89 7.68
CA ILE A 226 1.02 -9.59 7.19
C ILE A 226 2.15 -9.13 8.10
N ARG A 227 3.38 -9.15 7.58
CA ARG A 227 4.57 -8.85 8.37
C ARG A 227 4.74 -7.36 8.65
N LYS A 228 5.64 -7.08 9.59
CA LYS A 228 5.94 -5.74 10.08
C LYS A 228 6.16 -4.71 8.96
N GLY A 229 5.57 -3.53 9.12
CA GLY A 229 5.80 -2.37 8.24
C GLY A 229 5.14 -2.44 6.86
N VAL A 230 4.37 -3.48 6.57
CA VAL A 230 3.63 -3.61 5.30
C VAL A 230 2.58 -2.50 5.17
N LYS A 231 2.45 -1.94 3.96
CA LYS A 231 1.45 -0.92 3.62
C LYS A 231 0.57 -1.41 2.47
N ILE A 232 -0.72 -1.54 2.74
CA ILE A 232 -1.71 -2.02 1.77
C ILE A 232 -2.71 -0.90 1.53
N ASP A 233 -2.86 -0.49 0.27
CA ASP A 233 -3.79 0.54 -0.15
C ASP A 233 -5.23 -0.01 -0.27
N ASN A 234 -6.17 0.85 -0.64
CA ASN A 234 -7.61 0.58 -0.66
C ASN A 234 -7.99 -0.57 -1.62
N LEU A 235 -9.09 -1.27 -1.30
CA LEU A 235 -9.70 -2.29 -2.16
C LEU A 235 -8.77 -3.46 -2.54
N VAL A 236 -7.78 -3.77 -1.71
CA VAL A 236 -6.89 -4.92 -1.93
C VAL A 236 -7.50 -6.19 -1.36
N GLN A 237 -7.36 -7.30 -2.10
CA GLN A 237 -7.69 -8.64 -1.63
C GLN A 237 -6.42 -9.40 -1.24
N VAL A 238 -6.37 -9.88 0.00
CA VAL A 238 -5.36 -10.83 0.51
C VAL A 238 -6.07 -12.14 0.84
N ALA A 239 -5.89 -13.16 0.01
CA ALA A 239 -6.55 -14.45 0.19
C ALA A 239 -5.95 -15.29 1.33
N HIS A 240 -6.60 -16.42 1.60
CA HIS A 240 -6.21 -17.34 2.67
C HIS A 240 -4.76 -17.82 2.54
N ASN A 241 -4.07 -18.01 3.68
CA ASN A 241 -2.70 -18.54 3.76
C ASN A 241 -1.62 -17.67 3.09
N VAL A 242 -1.95 -16.45 2.64
CA VAL A 242 -0.96 -15.53 2.08
C VAL A 242 0.00 -15.08 3.19
N ILE A 243 1.28 -14.94 2.82
CA ILE A 243 2.31 -14.33 3.67
C ILE A 243 2.89 -13.15 2.92
N ILE A 244 2.84 -11.95 3.51
CA ILE A 244 3.43 -10.73 2.93
C ILE A 244 4.63 -10.32 3.77
N GLY A 245 5.81 -10.31 3.16
CA GLY A 245 7.08 -9.97 3.81
C GLY A 245 7.21 -8.51 4.22
N GLU A 246 8.13 -8.25 5.15
CA GLU A 246 8.36 -6.95 5.80
C GLU A 246 8.53 -5.80 4.80
N ASN A 247 7.99 -4.63 5.15
CA ASN A 247 8.13 -3.37 4.40
C ASN A 247 7.71 -3.45 2.92
N THR A 248 6.88 -4.42 2.56
CA THR A 248 6.28 -4.51 1.23
C THR A 248 5.12 -3.53 1.12
N VAL A 249 5.02 -2.85 -0.03
CA VAL A 249 3.93 -1.91 -0.32
C VAL A 249 3.08 -2.39 -1.49
N ILE A 250 1.76 -2.33 -1.33
CA ILE A 250 0.78 -2.83 -2.30
C ILE A 250 -0.24 -1.75 -2.60
N SER A 251 -0.25 -1.25 -3.85
CA SER A 251 -1.21 -0.25 -4.31
C SER A 251 -2.60 -0.81 -4.56
N ALA A 252 -3.57 0.11 -4.65
CA ALA A 252 -5.00 -0.20 -4.64
C ALA A 252 -5.42 -1.23 -5.69
N GLN A 253 -6.50 -1.95 -5.37
CA GLN A 253 -7.16 -2.94 -6.25
C GLN A 253 -6.27 -4.13 -6.67
N SER A 254 -5.13 -4.32 -6.01
CA SER A 254 -4.33 -5.52 -6.19
C SER A 254 -4.99 -6.74 -5.54
N GLY A 255 -4.76 -7.92 -6.09
CA GLY A 255 -5.28 -9.18 -5.56
C GLY A 255 -4.20 -10.24 -5.45
N ILE A 256 -4.02 -10.81 -4.26
CA ILE A 256 -3.06 -11.87 -3.98
C ILE A 256 -3.83 -13.15 -3.65
N SER A 257 -3.72 -14.14 -4.53
CA SER A 257 -4.39 -15.43 -4.38
C SER A 257 -3.75 -16.33 -3.32
N GLY A 258 -4.51 -17.32 -2.87
CA GLY A 258 -4.22 -18.08 -1.66
C GLY A 258 -2.88 -18.82 -1.68
N SER A 259 -2.30 -18.99 -0.49
CA SER A 259 -1.03 -19.67 -0.25
C SER A 259 0.21 -19.06 -0.94
N THR A 260 0.10 -17.86 -1.49
CA THR A 260 1.22 -17.14 -2.08
C THR A 260 2.08 -16.48 -1.01
N LYS A 261 3.41 -16.54 -1.18
CA LYS A 261 4.38 -15.89 -0.30
C LYS A 261 5.07 -14.75 -1.03
N VAL A 262 4.89 -13.54 -0.53
CA VAL A 262 5.54 -12.33 -1.02
C VAL A 262 6.75 -12.03 -0.15
N GLY A 263 7.90 -11.78 -0.78
CA GLY A 263 9.14 -11.40 -0.12
C GLY A 263 9.10 -10.02 0.55
N LYS A 264 10.23 -9.62 1.12
CA LYS A 264 10.44 -8.33 1.80
C LYS A 264 10.73 -7.21 0.80
N ASN A 265 10.38 -5.98 1.18
CA ASN A 265 10.69 -4.76 0.41
C ASN A 265 10.20 -4.82 -1.05
N CYS A 266 9.08 -5.50 -1.30
CA CYS A 266 8.47 -5.55 -2.62
C CYS A 266 7.55 -4.34 -2.85
N MET A 267 7.29 -4.03 -4.12
CA MET A 267 6.42 -2.94 -4.52
C MET A 267 5.46 -3.40 -5.61
N PHE A 268 4.16 -3.35 -5.33
CA PHE A 268 3.11 -3.76 -6.26
C PHE A 268 2.35 -2.52 -6.70
N GLY A 269 2.38 -2.21 -8.00
CA GLY A 269 1.58 -1.14 -8.59
C GLY A 269 0.08 -1.43 -8.54
N GLY A 270 -0.75 -0.44 -8.87
CA GLY A 270 -2.20 -0.59 -8.80
C GLY A 270 -2.72 -1.71 -9.69
N GLN A 271 -3.74 -2.44 -9.23
CA GLN A 271 -4.38 -3.55 -9.96
C GLN A 271 -3.43 -4.70 -10.34
N VAL A 272 -2.40 -4.99 -9.54
CA VAL A 272 -1.58 -6.19 -9.77
C VAL A 272 -2.35 -7.44 -9.34
N GLY A 273 -2.39 -8.45 -10.20
CA GLY A 273 -2.98 -9.75 -9.90
C GLY A 273 -1.93 -10.83 -9.75
N VAL A 274 -1.98 -11.61 -8.67
CA VAL A 274 -1.03 -12.69 -8.40
C VAL A 274 -1.77 -14.01 -8.20
N VAL A 275 -1.36 -15.05 -8.94
CA VAL A 275 -1.93 -16.40 -8.80
C VAL A 275 -1.54 -17.04 -7.46
N GLY A 276 -2.25 -18.11 -7.08
CA GLY A 276 -2.02 -18.80 -5.82
C GLY A 276 -0.79 -19.71 -5.85
N HIS A 277 -0.33 -20.13 -4.68
CA HIS A 277 0.72 -21.14 -4.49
C HIS A 277 2.06 -20.81 -5.17
N ILE A 278 2.43 -19.53 -5.24
CA ILE A 278 3.73 -19.11 -5.76
C ILE A 278 4.53 -18.29 -4.74
N GLU A 279 5.82 -18.15 -5.00
CA GLU A 279 6.71 -17.33 -4.19
C GLU A 279 7.26 -16.17 -5.02
N ILE A 280 7.33 -14.97 -4.41
CA ILE A 280 7.86 -13.75 -5.01
C ILE A 280 9.10 -13.33 -4.22
N ALA A 281 10.25 -13.25 -4.89
CA ALA A 281 11.52 -12.89 -4.29
C ALA A 281 11.52 -11.47 -3.69
N ASP A 282 12.39 -11.27 -2.70
CA ASP A 282 12.61 -9.96 -2.06
C ASP A 282 13.02 -8.88 -3.07
N GLY A 283 12.64 -7.63 -2.78
CA GLY A 283 12.99 -6.47 -3.61
C GLY A 283 12.33 -6.47 -4.99
N THR A 284 11.25 -7.24 -5.17
CA THR A 284 10.52 -7.31 -6.44
C THR A 284 9.60 -6.10 -6.60
N LEU A 285 9.73 -5.41 -7.73
CA LEU A 285 8.80 -4.37 -8.17
C LEU A 285 7.95 -4.93 -9.31
N ILE A 286 6.64 -4.83 -9.18
CA ILE A 286 5.65 -5.26 -10.17
C ILE A 286 4.86 -4.04 -10.62
N GLY A 287 4.97 -3.68 -11.90
CA GLY A 287 4.27 -2.52 -12.45
C GLY A 287 2.75 -2.71 -12.44
N ALA A 288 2.02 -1.59 -12.44
CA ALA A 288 0.56 -1.58 -12.40
C ALA A 288 -0.07 -2.44 -13.51
N GLN A 289 -1.23 -3.04 -13.22
CA GLN A 289 -2.00 -3.94 -14.11
C GLN A 289 -1.28 -5.22 -14.56
N SER A 290 -0.15 -5.56 -13.94
CA SER A 290 0.56 -6.80 -14.27
C SER A 290 -0.12 -8.04 -13.66
N GLY A 291 -0.14 -9.13 -14.42
CA GLY A 291 -0.51 -10.47 -13.94
C GLY A 291 0.72 -11.33 -13.67
N VAL A 292 0.85 -11.87 -12.47
CA VAL A 292 1.96 -12.74 -12.06
C VAL A 292 1.47 -14.18 -12.04
N ALA A 293 1.81 -14.93 -13.09
CA ALA A 293 1.33 -16.30 -13.30
C ALA A 293 2.29 -17.39 -12.80
N LYS A 294 3.52 -17.03 -12.42
CA LYS A 294 4.56 -17.97 -11.97
C LYS A 294 5.41 -17.33 -10.88
N ALA A 295 6.08 -18.17 -10.10
CA ALA A 295 7.03 -17.72 -9.09
C ALA A 295 8.12 -16.80 -9.67
N ILE A 296 8.51 -15.79 -8.92
CA ILE A 296 9.60 -14.87 -9.23
C ILE A 296 10.75 -15.22 -8.31
N THR A 297 11.79 -15.88 -8.83
CA THR A 297 12.91 -16.40 -8.02
C THR A 297 14.06 -15.40 -7.86
N LYS A 298 14.04 -14.29 -8.61
CA LYS A 298 15.05 -13.24 -8.56
C LYS A 298 14.37 -11.88 -8.42
N GLY A 299 14.78 -11.09 -7.44
CA GLY A 299 14.31 -9.70 -7.31
C GLY A 299 14.62 -8.87 -8.56
N GLY A 300 13.78 -7.88 -8.84
CA GLY A 300 13.89 -7.08 -10.05
C GLY A 300 12.61 -6.33 -10.37
N LYS A 301 12.59 -5.70 -11.55
CA LYS A 301 11.42 -4.97 -12.06
C LYS A 301 10.70 -5.81 -13.09
N TYR A 302 9.43 -6.08 -12.85
CA TYR A 302 8.56 -6.89 -13.69
C TYR A 302 7.37 -6.06 -14.15
N PHE A 303 6.91 -6.33 -15.36
CA PHE A 303 5.82 -5.57 -15.95
C PHE A 303 5.06 -6.37 -17.02
N GLY A 304 3.75 -6.16 -17.09
CA GLY A 304 2.82 -6.69 -18.08
C GLY A 304 1.56 -5.82 -18.19
N SER A 305 0.77 -6.04 -19.24
CA SER A 305 -0.53 -5.41 -19.56
C SER A 305 -0.84 -3.99 -19.05
N PRO A 306 -0.07 -2.94 -19.43
CA PRO A 306 -0.58 -1.57 -19.38
C PRO A 306 -1.41 -1.23 -20.63
N ALA A 307 -2.17 -0.13 -20.56
CA ALA A 307 -2.75 0.51 -21.73
C ALA A 307 -1.68 0.91 -22.76
N ARG A 308 -2.01 0.68 -24.04
CA ARG A 308 -1.21 1.07 -25.21
C ARG A 308 -2.15 1.69 -26.24
N GLU A 309 -1.60 2.42 -27.22
CA GLU A 309 -2.40 3.00 -28.31
C GLU A 309 -3.21 1.90 -29.03
N ILE A 310 -4.49 2.18 -29.32
CA ILE A 310 -5.46 1.16 -29.73
C ILE A 310 -5.10 0.54 -31.09
N GLY A 311 -4.69 1.34 -32.07
CA GLY A 311 -4.32 0.89 -33.40
C GLY A 311 -3.04 0.03 -33.39
N PHE A 312 -2.07 0.40 -32.56
CA PHE A 312 -0.85 -0.40 -32.32
C PHE A 312 -1.18 -1.72 -31.64
N THR A 313 -2.03 -1.69 -30.61
CA THR A 313 -2.41 -2.89 -29.85
C THR A 313 -3.19 -3.88 -30.70
N MET A 314 -4.19 -3.42 -31.47
CA MET A 314 -4.94 -4.30 -32.38
C MET A 314 -4.04 -4.95 -33.44
N ARG A 315 -3.01 -4.23 -33.91
CA ARG A 315 -2.00 -4.79 -34.82
C ARG A 315 -1.16 -5.87 -34.15
N LEU A 316 -0.70 -5.65 -32.91
CA LEU A 316 0.01 -6.67 -32.14
C LEU A 316 -0.86 -7.91 -31.89
N GLU A 317 -2.12 -7.74 -31.50
CA GLU A 317 -3.06 -8.86 -31.30
C GLU A 317 -3.28 -9.67 -32.58
N ALA A 318 -3.39 -9.00 -33.73
CA ALA A 318 -3.46 -9.70 -35.02
C ALA A 318 -2.20 -10.52 -35.31
N HIS A 319 -1.01 -10.02 -34.95
CA HIS A 319 0.23 -10.77 -35.08
C HIS A 319 0.31 -11.95 -34.10
N PHE A 320 -0.11 -11.77 -32.84
CA PHE A 320 -0.17 -12.86 -31.86
C PHE A 320 -1.10 -13.98 -32.32
N LYS A 321 -2.28 -13.66 -32.85
CA LYS A 321 -3.20 -14.64 -33.42
C LYS A 321 -2.58 -15.42 -34.59
N ASN A 322 -1.71 -14.79 -35.38
CA ASN A 322 -1.04 -15.41 -36.52
C ASN A 322 0.32 -16.04 -36.19
N LEU A 323 0.76 -16.00 -34.93
CA LEU A 323 2.05 -16.53 -34.50
C LEU A 323 2.28 -17.98 -34.96
N PRO A 324 1.29 -18.92 -34.90
CA PRO A 324 1.46 -20.27 -35.42
C PRO A 324 1.82 -20.32 -36.91
N LYS A 325 1.19 -19.45 -37.73
CA LYS A 325 1.48 -19.38 -39.18
C LYS A 325 2.88 -18.82 -39.45
N TYR A 326 3.35 -17.89 -38.61
CA TYR A 326 4.70 -17.38 -38.72
C TYR A 326 5.73 -18.44 -38.38
N VAL A 327 5.50 -19.25 -37.34
CA VAL A 327 6.36 -20.40 -37.00
C VAL A 327 6.44 -21.39 -38.16
N GLU A 328 5.30 -21.78 -38.74
CA GLU A 328 5.27 -22.68 -39.90
C GLU A 328 6.03 -22.10 -41.10
N ARG A 329 5.83 -20.81 -41.39
CA ARG A 329 6.54 -20.12 -42.47
C ARG A 329 8.05 -20.07 -42.23
N ILE A 330 8.50 -19.83 -41.01
CA ILE A 330 9.93 -19.82 -40.64
C ILE A 330 10.52 -21.22 -40.83
N GLN A 331 9.88 -22.27 -40.32
CA GLN A 331 10.35 -23.65 -40.49
C GLN A 331 10.44 -24.07 -41.98
N ASN A 332 9.48 -23.65 -42.80
CA ASN A 332 9.52 -23.92 -44.23
C ASN A 332 10.67 -23.17 -44.94
N LEU A 333 10.96 -21.94 -44.51
CA LEU A 333 12.11 -21.18 -45.04
C LEU A 333 13.43 -21.80 -44.61
N GLU A 334 13.57 -22.23 -43.36
CA GLU A 334 14.76 -22.92 -42.83
C GLU A 334 15.07 -24.20 -43.63
N LYS A 335 14.05 -25.05 -43.85
CA LYS A 335 14.21 -26.26 -44.70
C LYS A 335 14.69 -25.94 -46.10
N LYS A 336 14.14 -24.90 -46.72
CA LYS A 336 14.50 -24.51 -48.08
C LYS A 336 15.94 -23.97 -48.16
N ILE A 337 16.40 -23.28 -47.13
CA ILE A 337 17.79 -22.83 -47.01
C ILE A 337 18.72 -24.04 -46.91
N GLU A 338 18.43 -25.01 -46.05
CA GLU A 338 19.24 -26.24 -45.93
C GLU A 338 19.34 -27.02 -47.25
N GLU A 339 18.24 -27.10 -48.01
CA GLU A 339 18.24 -27.74 -49.33
C GLU A 339 19.14 -27.01 -50.33
N LEU A 340 19.08 -25.67 -50.35
CA LEU A 340 19.93 -24.84 -51.21
C LEU A 340 21.41 -24.93 -50.84
N GLU A 341 21.74 -24.96 -49.54
CA GLU A 341 23.12 -25.14 -49.08
C GLU A 341 23.70 -26.51 -49.48
N LYS A 342 22.90 -27.58 -49.34
CA LYS A 342 23.28 -28.92 -49.81
C LYS A 342 23.49 -28.98 -51.32
N GLN A 343 22.69 -28.26 -52.09
CA GLN A 343 22.87 -28.16 -53.54
C GLN A 343 24.16 -27.39 -53.88
N ASN A 344 24.44 -26.28 -53.22
CA ASN A 344 25.64 -25.48 -53.47
C ASN A 344 26.94 -26.22 -53.06
N GLN A 345 26.90 -27.06 -52.03
CA GLN A 345 28.02 -27.92 -51.65
C GLN A 345 28.29 -29.06 -52.64
N LYS A 346 27.29 -29.48 -53.44
CA LYS A 346 27.47 -30.51 -54.49
C LYS A 346 28.02 -29.94 -55.80
N VAL A 347 28.00 -28.62 -55.96
CA VAL A 347 28.45 -27.91 -57.18
C VAL A 347 29.88 -27.38 -57.01
N LYS A 348 30.43 -27.40 -55.79
CA LYS A 348 31.86 -27.23 -55.51
C LYS A 348 32.56 -28.58 -55.52
#